data_AF-A0A542PWZ3-F1
#
_entry.id   AF-A0A542PWZ3-F1
#
_cell.length_a   1.000
_cell.length_b   1.000
_cell.length_c   1.000
_cell.angle_alpha   90.00
_cell.angle_beta   90.00
_cell.angle_gamma   90.00
#
_symmetry.space_group_name_H-M   'P 1'
#
loop_
_entity.id
_entity.type
_entity.pdbx_description
1 polymer ?
#
loop_
_entity_poly.entity_id
_entity_poly.type
_entity_poly.pdbx_seq_one_letter_code
_entity_poly.pdbx_strand_id
1 'polypeptide(L)'
;MALYYRAKAHRDLGRSEDSRHGMQYVADRGGRLAPAAPRRGLAHLARLAGDFPAALATADTLGWDGRQPRVRGHIWWPHGDMHQAAAAYETARTEAEEHGIAGERATSQAQRAFALAFMSPDQAADEIELAEQLLTGLVLRVTSATVRIAALIRDAGTTQDTENRAELLRTEIGLAGVTIAEPILELALCFHHAVVGADDDVTAAISRLRDLTRSGDYADIAHFMADLPHDSPSPAQWLNGEQATRQRWRDLVAARRDHLRTAE
;
A
#
# COMPACT_ATOMS: atom_id res chain seq x y z
N MET A 1 2.21 -25.96 -9.46
CA MET A 1 2.85 -24.81 -10.13
C MET A 1 1.87 -24.01 -10.99
N ALA A 2 1.23 -24.59 -12.01
CA ALA A 2 0.28 -23.89 -12.87
C ALA A 2 -0.90 -23.24 -12.11
N LEU A 3 -1.45 -23.93 -11.10
CA LEU A 3 -2.57 -23.42 -10.29
C LEU A 3 -2.19 -22.17 -9.46
N TYR A 4 -0.97 -22.12 -8.92
CA TYR A 4 -0.47 -20.95 -8.19
C TYR A 4 -0.36 -19.73 -9.11
N TYR A 5 0.26 -19.89 -10.29
CA TYR A 5 0.40 -18.78 -11.23
C TYR A 5 -0.94 -18.34 -11.81
N ARG A 6 -1.89 -19.26 -12.01
CA ARG A 6 -3.27 -18.90 -12.38
C ARG A 6 -3.95 -18.08 -11.28
N ALA A 7 -3.86 -18.51 -10.02
CA ALA A 7 -4.41 -17.75 -8.89
C ALA A 7 -3.76 -16.36 -8.77
N LYS A 8 -2.45 -16.27 -9.01
CA LYS A 8 -1.73 -14.99 -9.04
C LYS A 8 -2.21 -14.09 -10.19
N ALA A 9 -2.38 -14.65 -11.39
CA ALA A 9 -2.90 -13.90 -12.54
C ALA A 9 -4.33 -13.39 -12.29
N HIS A 10 -5.20 -14.18 -11.65
CA HIS A 10 -6.53 -13.72 -11.24
C HIS A 10 -6.46 -12.50 -10.33
N ARG A 11 -5.56 -12.48 -9.34
CA ARG A 11 -5.34 -11.31 -8.48
C ARG A 11 -4.84 -10.11 -9.26
N ASP A 12 -3.82 -10.30 -10.10
CA ASP A 12 -3.24 -9.22 -10.89
C ASP A 12 -4.28 -8.64 -11.91
N LEU A 13 -5.33 -9.40 -12.23
CA LEU A 13 -6.49 -9.00 -13.05
C LEU A 13 -7.72 -8.54 -12.23
N GLY A 14 -7.61 -8.37 -10.91
CA GLY A 14 -8.74 -7.92 -10.06
C GLY A 14 -9.83 -8.95 -9.78
N ARG A 15 -9.61 -10.24 -10.08
CA ARG A 15 -10.54 -11.36 -9.80
C ARG A 15 -10.23 -11.99 -8.43
N SER A 16 -10.55 -11.25 -7.36
CA SER A 16 -10.14 -11.59 -5.99
C SER A 16 -10.70 -12.91 -5.46
N GLU A 17 -11.95 -13.27 -5.78
CA GLU A 17 -12.57 -14.53 -5.32
C GLU A 17 -11.95 -15.77 -5.99
N ASP A 18 -11.78 -15.73 -7.31
CA ASP A 18 -11.09 -16.78 -8.07
C ASP A 18 -9.66 -16.97 -7.58
N SER A 19 -8.98 -15.85 -7.26
CA SER A 19 -7.64 -15.89 -6.67
C SER A 19 -7.67 -16.56 -5.29
N ARG A 20 -8.64 -16.21 -4.43
CA ARG A 20 -8.77 -16.78 -3.08
C ARG A 20 -8.97 -18.28 -3.11
N HIS A 21 -9.92 -18.77 -3.91
CA HIS A 21 -10.14 -20.21 -4.08
C HIS A 21 -8.88 -20.91 -4.60
N GLY A 22 -8.21 -20.33 -5.60
CA GLY A 22 -6.98 -20.89 -6.15
C GLY A 22 -5.83 -20.94 -5.14
N MET A 23 -5.65 -19.89 -4.33
CA MET A 23 -4.60 -19.81 -3.30
C MET A 23 -4.89 -20.78 -2.15
N GLN A 24 -6.14 -20.88 -1.70
CA GLN A 24 -6.55 -21.81 -0.65
C GLN A 24 -6.30 -23.26 -1.08
N TYR A 25 -6.72 -23.62 -2.29
CA TYR A 25 -6.48 -24.95 -2.84
C TYR A 25 -4.99 -25.32 -2.90
N VAL A 26 -4.12 -24.36 -3.26
CA VAL A 26 -2.67 -24.60 -3.30
C VAL A 26 -2.08 -24.70 -1.89
N ALA A 27 -2.60 -23.95 -0.91
CA ALA A 27 -2.18 -24.02 0.49
C ALA A 27 -2.54 -25.39 1.11
N ASP A 28 -3.77 -25.86 0.89
CA ASP A 28 -4.31 -27.08 1.51
C ASP A 28 -3.66 -28.36 0.96
N ARG A 29 -3.27 -28.36 -0.32
CA ARG A 29 -2.78 -29.57 -1.01
C ARG A 29 -1.32 -29.94 -0.71
N GLY A 30 -0.53 -29.03 -0.12
CA GLY A 30 0.90 -29.25 0.11
C GLY A 30 1.73 -29.40 -1.19
N GLY A 31 3.02 -29.05 -1.16
CA GLY A 31 3.89 -29.05 -2.34
C GLY A 31 5.09 -28.10 -2.25
N ARG A 32 5.97 -28.10 -3.26
CA ARG A 32 7.24 -27.30 -3.27
C ARG A 32 7.08 -25.78 -3.10
N LEU A 33 5.89 -25.23 -3.27
CA LEU A 33 5.56 -23.80 -3.05
C LEU A 33 4.66 -23.59 -1.81
N ALA A 34 4.32 -24.65 -1.07
CA ALA A 34 3.06 -24.72 -0.32
C ALA A 34 3.03 -24.21 1.12
N PRO A 35 4.10 -23.79 1.82
CA PRO A 35 3.87 -23.10 3.09
C PRO A 35 3.61 -21.60 2.86
N ALA A 36 4.49 -20.92 2.13
CA ALA A 36 4.65 -19.47 2.28
C ALA A 36 3.92 -18.62 1.24
N ALA A 37 4.09 -18.91 -0.06
CA ALA A 37 3.62 -18.02 -1.12
C ALA A 37 2.08 -17.97 -1.29
N PRO A 38 1.35 -19.10 -1.20
CA PRO A 38 -0.12 -19.10 -1.20
C PRO A 38 -0.69 -18.43 0.05
N ARG A 39 -0.13 -18.69 1.24
CA ARG A 39 -0.56 -18.06 2.50
C ARG A 39 -0.34 -16.55 2.48
N ARG A 40 0.79 -16.08 1.92
CA ARG A 40 0.99 -14.65 1.66
C ARG A 40 -0.09 -14.08 0.74
N GLY A 41 -0.48 -14.83 -0.29
CA GLY A 41 -1.60 -14.48 -1.17
C GLY A 41 -2.93 -14.36 -0.40
N LEU A 42 -3.21 -15.29 0.51
CA LEU A 42 -4.40 -15.27 1.36
C LEU A 42 -4.40 -14.06 2.32
N ALA A 43 -3.28 -13.75 2.97
CA ALA A 43 -3.17 -12.56 3.81
C ALA A 43 -3.47 -11.28 3.02
N HIS A 44 -2.95 -11.17 1.80
CA HIS A 44 -3.22 -10.04 0.91
C HIS A 44 -4.70 -9.96 0.49
N LEU A 45 -5.34 -11.09 0.20
CA LEU A 45 -6.76 -11.14 -0.20
C LEU A 45 -7.72 -10.88 0.97
N ALA A 46 -7.35 -11.29 2.18
CA ALA A 46 -8.08 -10.95 3.41
C ALA A 46 -7.99 -9.45 3.67
N ARG A 47 -6.77 -8.88 3.59
CA ARG A 47 -6.54 -7.43 3.69
C ARG A 47 -7.37 -6.66 2.67
N LEU A 48 -7.30 -7.05 1.39
CA LEU A 48 -8.11 -6.41 0.36
C LEU A 48 -9.58 -6.48 0.70
N ALA A 49 -10.10 -7.60 1.21
CA ALA A 49 -11.50 -7.73 1.61
C ALA A 49 -11.89 -6.96 2.90
N GLY A 50 -10.98 -6.18 3.49
CA GLY A 50 -11.21 -5.48 4.75
C GLY A 50 -11.16 -6.40 5.99
N ASP A 51 -10.81 -7.68 5.84
CA ASP A 51 -10.66 -8.61 6.97
C ASP A 51 -9.23 -8.59 7.51
N PHE A 52 -8.90 -7.50 8.21
CA PHE A 52 -7.58 -7.32 8.80
C PHE A 52 -7.24 -8.34 9.91
N PRO A 53 -8.18 -8.81 10.77
CA PRO A 53 -7.93 -9.88 11.71
C PRO A 53 -7.47 -11.17 11.02
N ALA A 54 -8.15 -11.62 9.96
CA ALA A 54 -7.72 -12.81 9.22
C ALA A 54 -6.41 -12.57 8.48
N ALA A 55 -6.18 -11.36 7.96
CA ALA A 55 -4.92 -11.00 7.32
C ALA A 55 -3.74 -11.09 8.30
N LEU A 56 -3.90 -10.56 9.52
CA LEU A 56 -2.89 -10.59 10.57
C LEU A 56 -2.63 -12.01 11.07
N ALA A 57 -3.69 -12.76 11.36
CA ALA A 57 -3.58 -14.16 11.77
C ALA A 57 -2.85 -15.00 10.71
N THR A 58 -3.13 -14.77 9.42
CA THR A 58 -2.41 -15.44 8.33
C THR A 58 -0.95 -15.01 8.28
N ALA A 59 -0.67 -13.71 8.40
CA ALA A 59 0.68 -13.15 8.38
C ALA A 59 1.58 -13.76 9.47
N ASP A 60 1.03 -14.01 10.65
CA ASP A 60 1.77 -14.59 11.78
C ASP A 60 2.22 -16.05 11.55
N THR A 61 1.69 -16.72 10.52
CA THR A 61 2.10 -18.08 10.14
C THR A 61 3.17 -18.13 9.04
N LEU A 62 3.58 -16.99 8.49
CA LEU A 62 4.36 -16.93 7.25
C LEU A 62 5.86 -17.14 7.42
N GLY A 63 6.42 -16.70 8.55
CA GLY A 63 7.87 -16.64 8.76
C GLY A 63 8.62 -15.91 7.63
N TRP A 64 9.91 -16.17 7.54
CA TRP A 64 10.80 -15.58 6.54
C TRP A 64 10.39 -15.89 5.09
N ASP A 65 10.17 -17.18 4.77
CA ASP A 65 9.84 -17.62 3.40
C ASP A 65 8.55 -16.96 2.89
N GLY A 66 7.61 -16.67 3.79
CA GLY A 66 6.37 -15.97 3.48
C GLY A 66 6.48 -14.45 3.49
N ARG A 67 7.68 -13.90 3.74
CA ARG A 67 7.95 -12.46 3.85
C ARG A 67 7.13 -11.80 4.96
N GLN A 68 7.03 -12.48 6.11
CA GLN A 68 6.17 -12.06 7.22
C GLN A 68 6.32 -10.57 7.57
N PRO A 69 7.53 -9.99 7.74
CA PRO A 69 7.62 -8.58 8.15
C PRO A 69 7.03 -7.64 7.08
N ARG A 70 7.27 -7.89 5.79
CA ARG A 70 6.66 -7.09 4.73
C ARG A 70 5.14 -7.24 4.69
N VAL A 71 4.61 -8.43 4.94
CA VAL A 71 3.14 -8.63 5.01
C VAL A 71 2.55 -7.88 6.19
N ARG A 72 3.22 -7.87 7.35
CA ARG A 72 2.82 -7.05 8.50
C ARG A 72 2.82 -5.56 8.16
N GLY A 73 3.84 -5.07 7.44
CA GLY A 73 3.86 -3.69 6.95
C GLY A 73 2.63 -3.35 6.10
N HIS A 74 2.24 -4.23 5.17
CA HIS A 74 1.02 -4.06 4.37
C HIS A 74 -0.28 -4.06 5.19
N ILE A 75 -0.27 -4.63 6.39
CA ILE A 75 -1.43 -4.64 7.30
C ILE A 75 -1.46 -3.37 8.15
N TRP A 76 -0.32 -2.82 8.54
CA TRP A 76 -0.27 -1.66 9.44
C TRP A 76 -0.46 -0.33 8.74
N TRP A 77 0.05 -0.13 7.52
CA TRP A 77 -0.09 1.17 6.86
C TRP A 77 -1.56 1.57 6.58
N PRO A 78 -2.50 0.66 6.22
CA PRO A 78 -3.92 1.01 6.06
C PRO A 78 -4.56 1.53 7.35
N HIS A 79 -4.01 1.17 8.51
CA HIS A 79 -4.47 1.65 9.82
C HIS A 79 -3.90 3.03 10.20
N GLY A 80 -3.20 3.71 9.29
CA GLY A 80 -2.50 4.95 9.58
C GLY A 80 -1.28 4.77 10.50
N ASP A 81 -0.88 3.52 10.79
CA ASP A 81 0.23 3.21 11.70
C ASP A 81 1.56 3.14 10.93
N MET A 82 1.99 4.30 10.45
CA MET A 82 3.15 4.41 9.58
C MET A 82 4.46 4.05 10.29
N HIS A 83 4.55 4.24 11.61
CA HIS A 83 5.68 3.77 12.42
C HIS A 83 5.79 2.24 12.41
N GLN A 84 4.70 1.52 12.74
CA GLN A 84 4.70 0.06 12.72
C GLN A 84 4.95 -0.48 11.31
N ALA A 85 4.38 0.16 10.29
CA ALA A 85 4.60 -0.21 8.90
C ALA A 85 6.08 -0.04 8.48
N ALA A 86 6.66 1.13 8.73
CA ALA A 86 8.05 1.44 8.37
C ALA A 86 9.06 0.53 9.08
N ALA A 87 8.83 0.24 10.37
CA ALA A 87 9.66 -0.71 11.13
C ALA A 87 9.57 -2.12 10.54
N ALA A 88 8.36 -2.60 10.22
CA ALA A 88 8.18 -3.92 9.62
C ALA A 88 8.84 -4.05 8.23
N TYR A 89 8.81 -2.99 7.43
CA TYR A 89 9.52 -2.94 6.16
C TYR A 89 11.04 -2.86 6.32
N GLU A 90 11.55 -2.22 7.37
CA GLU A 90 12.97 -2.23 7.70
C GLU A 90 13.48 -3.61 8.05
N THR A 91 12.75 -4.33 8.90
CA THR A 91 13.05 -5.73 9.22
C THR A 91 13.04 -6.56 7.94
N ALA A 92 12.02 -6.41 7.08
CA ALA A 92 11.95 -7.13 5.81
C ALA A 92 13.13 -6.82 4.87
N ARG A 93 13.61 -5.56 4.86
CA ARG A 93 14.78 -5.15 4.06
C ARG A 93 16.06 -5.78 4.60
N THR A 94 16.25 -5.75 5.92
CA THR A 94 17.42 -6.30 6.61
C THR A 94 17.51 -7.81 6.43
N GLU A 95 16.41 -8.54 6.65
CA GLU A 95 16.37 -9.99 6.40
C GLU A 95 16.64 -10.29 4.91
N ALA A 96 16.11 -9.50 3.98
CA ALA A 96 16.39 -9.68 2.55
C ALA A 96 17.84 -9.45 2.16
N GLU A 97 18.52 -8.54 2.86
CA GLU A 97 19.95 -8.30 2.72
C GLU A 97 20.77 -9.47 3.26
N GLU A 98 20.47 -9.96 4.46
CA GLU A 98 21.13 -11.12 5.07
C GLU A 98 21.01 -12.38 4.20
N HIS A 99 19.87 -12.57 3.55
CA HIS A 99 19.60 -13.69 2.65
C HIS A 99 20.00 -13.43 1.19
N GLY A 100 20.57 -12.27 0.85
CA GLY A 100 21.04 -11.95 -0.50
C GLY A 100 19.94 -11.83 -1.57
N ILE A 101 18.70 -11.50 -1.18
CA ILE A 101 17.56 -11.40 -2.11
C ILE A 101 17.33 -9.93 -2.52
N ALA A 102 18.07 -9.47 -3.54
CA ALA A 102 18.04 -8.08 -4.00
C ALA A 102 16.64 -7.54 -4.31
N GLY A 103 15.79 -8.33 -4.97
CA GLY A 103 14.44 -7.89 -5.34
C GLY A 103 13.49 -7.70 -4.15
N GLU A 104 13.63 -8.52 -3.11
CA GLU A 104 12.88 -8.34 -1.86
C GLU A 104 13.41 -7.13 -1.09
N ARG A 105 14.74 -6.95 -1.04
CA ARG A 105 15.38 -5.78 -0.41
C ARG A 105 14.88 -4.47 -1.03
N ALA A 106 14.89 -4.36 -2.36
CA ALA A 106 14.38 -3.21 -3.09
C ALA A 106 12.87 -2.99 -2.87
N THR A 107 12.08 -4.08 -2.84
CA THR A 107 10.64 -3.99 -2.59
C THR A 107 10.33 -3.49 -1.18
N SER A 108 11.00 -4.03 -0.17
CA SER A 108 10.83 -3.61 1.22
C SER A 108 11.27 -2.16 1.43
N GLN A 109 12.38 -1.74 0.79
CA GLN A 109 12.82 -0.34 0.82
C GLN A 109 11.79 0.61 0.20
N ALA A 110 11.24 0.29 -0.97
CA ALA A 110 10.21 1.11 -1.60
C ALA A 110 8.95 1.24 -0.74
N GLN A 111 8.54 0.17 -0.05
CA GLN A 111 7.39 0.19 0.85
C GLN A 111 7.65 0.99 2.14
N ARG A 112 8.89 0.95 2.65
CA ARG A 112 9.34 1.81 3.76
C ARG A 112 9.28 3.28 3.38
N ALA A 113 9.84 3.64 2.23
CA ALA A 113 9.77 4.99 1.68
C ALA A 113 8.33 5.47 1.54
N PHE A 114 7.44 4.61 1.01
CA PHE A 114 6.00 4.89 0.91
C PHE A 114 5.35 5.19 2.27
N ALA A 115 5.60 4.38 3.31
CA ALA A 115 5.02 4.61 4.63
C ALA A 115 5.55 5.90 5.27
N LEU A 116 6.86 6.15 5.19
CA LEU A 116 7.48 7.34 5.77
C LEU A 116 7.09 8.62 5.03
N ALA A 117 6.78 8.56 3.73
CA ALA A 117 6.33 9.70 2.94
C ALA A 117 5.07 10.36 3.51
N PHE A 118 4.16 9.61 4.14
CA PHE A 118 3.00 10.19 4.81
C PHE A 118 3.37 10.99 6.07
N MET A 119 4.42 10.57 6.78
CA MET A 119 4.78 11.13 8.08
C MET A 119 5.79 12.28 8.01
N SER A 120 6.87 12.09 7.26
CA SER A 120 8.05 12.97 7.30
C SER A 120 8.64 13.10 5.90
N PRO A 121 8.42 14.24 5.21
CA PRO A 121 8.98 14.50 3.88
C PRO A 121 10.48 14.31 3.81
N ASP A 122 11.20 14.84 4.81
CA ASP A 122 12.65 14.84 4.85
C ASP A 122 13.19 13.42 4.99
N GLN A 123 12.68 12.63 5.94
CA GLN A 123 13.09 11.22 6.08
C GLN A 123 12.71 10.40 4.84
N ALA A 124 11.57 10.68 4.24
CA ALA A 124 11.13 9.98 3.04
C ALA A 124 12.04 10.27 1.83
N ALA A 125 12.65 11.45 1.74
CA ALA A 125 13.56 11.78 0.64
C ALA A 125 14.77 10.83 0.61
N ASP A 126 15.43 10.63 1.75
CA ASP A 126 16.57 9.71 1.89
C ASP A 126 16.16 8.26 1.54
N GLU A 127 14.97 7.86 2.00
CA GLU A 127 14.48 6.49 1.82
C GLU A 127 14.04 6.23 0.36
N ILE A 128 13.54 7.25 -0.34
CA ILE A 128 13.26 7.23 -1.79
C ILE A 128 14.56 7.08 -2.57
N GLU A 129 15.59 7.89 -2.26
CA GLU A 129 16.88 7.82 -2.94
C GLU A 129 17.50 6.42 -2.78
N LEU A 130 17.48 5.87 -1.57
CA LEU A 130 17.95 4.50 -1.33
C LEU A 130 17.11 3.46 -2.12
N ALA A 131 15.80 3.65 -2.24
CA ALA A 131 14.95 2.76 -3.03
C ALA A 131 15.32 2.78 -4.52
N GLU A 132 15.60 3.95 -5.08
CA GLU A 132 16.03 4.13 -6.47
C GLU A 132 17.38 3.47 -6.72
N GLN A 133 18.35 3.66 -5.81
CA GLN A 133 19.66 3.00 -5.86
C GLN A 133 19.49 1.47 -5.85
N LEU A 134 18.68 0.93 -4.95
CA LEU A 134 18.44 -0.51 -4.84
C LEU A 134 17.67 -1.11 -6.02
N LEU A 135 16.92 -0.29 -6.75
CA LEU A 135 16.23 -0.70 -7.99
C LEU A 135 17.15 -0.75 -9.21
N THR A 136 18.35 -0.17 -9.14
CA THR A 136 19.29 -0.15 -10.25
C THR A 136 19.62 -1.57 -10.73
N GLY A 137 19.36 -1.84 -12.02
CA GLY A 137 19.56 -3.17 -12.62
C GLY A 137 18.44 -4.18 -12.36
N LEU A 138 17.34 -3.79 -11.70
CA LEU A 138 16.17 -4.65 -11.46
C LEU A 138 14.97 -4.23 -12.32
N VAL A 139 14.20 -5.21 -12.80
CA VAL A 139 12.94 -4.97 -13.53
C VAL A 139 11.76 -5.30 -12.61
N LEU A 140 11.39 -4.35 -11.75
CA LEU A 140 10.32 -4.50 -10.76
C LEU A 140 9.26 -3.39 -10.91
N ARG A 141 8.39 -3.51 -11.92
CA ARG A 141 7.45 -2.45 -12.33
C ARG A 141 6.56 -1.91 -11.19
N VAL A 142 5.97 -2.80 -10.39
CA VAL A 142 5.15 -2.39 -9.23
C VAL A 142 5.98 -1.63 -8.21
N THR A 143 7.19 -2.11 -7.92
CA THR A 143 8.10 -1.47 -6.97
C THR A 143 8.54 -0.09 -7.45
N SER A 144 8.88 0.05 -8.73
CA SER A 144 9.19 1.35 -9.34
C SER A 144 8.00 2.31 -9.25
N ALA A 145 6.77 1.83 -9.48
CA ALA A 145 5.57 2.65 -9.28
C ALA A 145 5.40 3.06 -7.81
N THR A 146 5.64 2.16 -6.85
CA THR A 146 5.58 2.48 -5.40
C THR A 146 6.55 3.60 -5.02
N VAL A 147 7.80 3.59 -5.50
CA VAL A 147 8.76 4.68 -5.21
C VAL A 147 8.27 6.02 -5.75
N ARG A 148 7.69 6.02 -6.96
CA ARG A 148 7.17 7.24 -7.57
C ARG A 148 5.91 7.76 -6.86
N ILE A 149 5.06 6.86 -6.38
CA ILE A 149 3.93 7.23 -5.52
C ILE A 149 4.44 7.81 -4.18
N ALA A 150 5.47 7.22 -3.58
CA ALA A 150 6.08 7.76 -2.36
C ALA A 150 6.60 9.20 -2.57
N ALA A 151 7.20 9.49 -3.74
CA ALA A 151 7.61 10.84 -4.08
C ALA A 151 6.43 11.83 -4.21
N LEU A 152 5.28 11.40 -4.76
CA LEU A 152 4.06 12.23 -4.78
C LEU A 152 3.54 12.51 -3.38
N ILE A 153 3.55 11.51 -2.49
CA ILE A 153 3.11 11.67 -1.09
C ILE A 153 4.07 12.59 -0.34
N ARG A 154 5.39 12.46 -0.56
CA ARG A 154 6.40 13.34 0.01
C ARG A 154 6.11 14.80 -0.36
N ASP A 155 5.77 15.06 -1.61
CA ASP A 155 5.49 16.40 -2.16
C ASP A 155 4.04 16.87 -1.94
N ALA A 156 3.24 16.11 -1.19
CA ALA A 156 1.84 16.44 -0.96
C ALA A 156 1.69 17.81 -0.28
N GLY A 157 1.12 18.75 -1.04
CA GLY A 157 0.79 20.11 -0.58
C GLY A 157 1.88 21.14 -0.86
N THR A 158 3.03 20.75 -1.41
CA THR A 158 4.12 21.69 -1.75
C THR A 158 4.09 22.12 -3.21
N THR A 159 3.80 21.20 -4.14
CA THR A 159 4.04 21.44 -5.56
C THR A 159 2.75 21.50 -6.37
N GLN A 160 2.60 22.57 -7.17
CA GLN A 160 1.45 22.78 -8.05
C GLN A 160 1.37 21.77 -9.22
N ASP A 161 2.43 20.99 -9.47
CA ASP A 161 2.49 20.01 -10.57
C ASP A 161 2.09 18.59 -10.16
N THR A 162 1.66 18.38 -8.92
CA THR A 162 1.34 17.06 -8.35
C THR A 162 0.34 16.30 -9.23
N GLU A 163 -0.71 16.96 -9.71
CA GLU A 163 -1.71 16.38 -10.63
C GLU A 163 -1.10 15.92 -11.96
N ASN A 164 -0.28 16.76 -12.59
CA ASN A 164 0.36 16.43 -13.86
C ASN A 164 1.30 15.23 -13.72
N ARG A 165 2.06 15.17 -12.62
CA ARG A 165 2.94 14.03 -12.31
C ARG A 165 2.14 12.76 -12.03
N ALA A 166 0.99 12.88 -11.38
CA ALA A 166 0.09 11.74 -11.14
C ALA A 166 -0.57 11.25 -12.43
N GLU A 167 -0.96 12.12 -13.35
CA GLU A 167 -1.50 11.74 -14.67
C GLU A 167 -0.47 10.98 -15.51
N LEU A 168 0.77 11.47 -15.55
CA LEU A 168 1.88 10.78 -16.20
C LEU A 168 2.09 9.38 -15.59
N LEU A 169 2.14 9.30 -14.25
CA LEU A 169 2.32 8.03 -13.55
C LEU A 169 1.17 7.06 -13.78
N ARG A 170 -0.09 7.55 -13.85
CA ARG A 170 -1.26 6.73 -14.18
C ARG A 170 -1.13 6.10 -15.56
N THR A 171 -0.71 6.89 -16.55
CA THR A 171 -0.45 6.42 -17.92
C THR A 171 0.62 5.32 -17.94
N GLU A 172 1.73 5.53 -17.23
CA GLU A 172 2.82 4.56 -17.17
C GLU A 172 2.43 3.28 -16.43
N ILE A 173 1.64 3.37 -15.36
CA ILE A 173 1.07 2.21 -14.66
C ILE A 173 0.20 1.39 -15.63
N GLY A 174 -0.65 2.05 -16.42
CA GLY A 174 -1.49 1.42 -17.44
C GLY A 174 -0.66 0.73 -18.51
N LEU A 175 0.34 1.41 -19.08
CA LEU A 175 1.26 0.84 -20.08
C LEU A 175 2.09 -0.33 -19.54
N ALA A 176 2.47 -0.27 -18.27
CA ALA A 176 3.21 -1.32 -17.59
C ALA A 176 2.35 -2.55 -17.24
N GLY A 177 1.02 -2.43 -17.30
CA GLY A 177 0.06 -3.48 -16.96
C GLY A 177 0.02 -3.79 -15.46
N VAL A 178 0.33 -2.82 -14.59
CA VAL A 178 0.42 -2.99 -13.13
C VAL A 178 -0.75 -2.30 -12.42
N THR A 179 -1.97 -2.63 -12.84
CA THR A 179 -3.23 -2.00 -12.39
C THR A 179 -3.42 -1.96 -10.86
N ILE A 180 -2.79 -2.88 -10.12
CA ILE A 180 -2.79 -2.88 -8.65
C ILE A 180 -2.15 -1.63 -8.02
N ALA A 181 -1.36 -0.85 -8.77
CA ALA A 181 -0.79 0.41 -8.33
C ALA A 181 -1.75 1.60 -8.47
N GLU A 182 -2.79 1.50 -9.32
CA GLU A 182 -3.73 2.61 -9.59
C GLU A 182 -4.50 3.04 -8.33
N PRO A 183 -5.07 2.12 -7.52
CA PRO A 183 -5.75 2.55 -6.29
C PRO A 183 -4.80 3.21 -5.29
N ILE A 184 -3.53 2.79 -5.26
CA ILE A 184 -2.53 3.38 -4.35
C ILE A 184 -2.16 4.79 -4.81
N LEU A 185 -2.09 5.01 -6.12
CA LEU A 185 -1.90 6.35 -6.70
C LEU A 185 -3.07 7.27 -6.38
N GLU A 186 -4.32 6.83 -6.58
CA GLU A 186 -5.48 7.66 -6.24
C GLU A 186 -5.55 7.96 -4.73
N LEU A 187 -5.12 7.03 -3.87
CA LEU A 187 -5.02 7.27 -2.43
C LEU A 187 -3.99 8.36 -2.09
N ALA A 188 -2.86 8.39 -2.80
CA ALA A 188 -1.87 9.46 -2.65
C ALA A 188 -2.44 10.82 -3.08
N LEU A 189 -3.28 10.87 -4.12
CA LEU A 189 -3.98 12.09 -4.51
C LEU A 189 -5.00 12.51 -3.47
N CYS A 190 -5.77 11.59 -2.88
CA CYS A 190 -6.64 11.91 -1.76
C CYS A 190 -5.89 12.56 -0.60
N PHE A 191 -4.69 12.05 -0.27
CA PHE A 191 -3.84 12.67 0.74
C PHE A 191 -3.40 14.09 0.34
N HIS A 192 -2.96 14.29 -0.90
CA HIS A 192 -2.61 15.61 -1.42
C HIS A 192 -3.77 16.61 -1.29
N HIS A 193 -4.96 16.25 -1.81
CA HIS A 193 -6.15 17.10 -1.76
C HIS A 193 -6.61 17.38 -0.33
N ALA A 194 -6.57 16.37 0.53
CA ALA A 194 -6.85 16.53 1.95
C ALA A 194 -5.85 17.51 2.60
N VAL A 195 -4.56 17.47 2.24
CA VAL A 195 -3.57 18.42 2.77
C VAL A 195 -3.88 19.85 2.31
N VAL A 196 -4.13 20.08 1.03
CA VAL A 196 -4.39 21.44 0.49
C VAL A 196 -5.80 21.97 0.79
N GLY A 197 -6.72 21.12 1.24
CA GLY A 197 -8.12 21.50 1.53
C GLY A 197 -8.98 21.65 0.28
N ALA A 198 -8.71 20.84 -0.75
CA ALA A 198 -9.47 20.81 -2.00
C ALA A 198 -10.58 19.75 -1.94
N ASP A 199 -11.70 20.09 -1.31
CA ASP A 199 -12.79 19.15 -1.00
C ASP A 199 -13.46 18.55 -2.25
N ASP A 200 -13.58 19.31 -3.34
CA ASP A 200 -14.13 18.83 -4.61
C ASP A 200 -13.18 17.80 -5.25
N ASP A 201 -11.88 18.05 -5.21
CA ASP A 201 -10.86 17.18 -5.81
C ASP A 201 -10.71 15.88 -5.02
N VAL A 202 -10.75 15.93 -3.68
CA VAL A 202 -10.72 14.71 -2.86
C VAL A 202 -11.98 13.86 -3.09
N THR A 203 -13.14 14.48 -3.29
CA THR A 203 -14.39 13.77 -3.62
C THR A 203 -14.30 13.08 -4.99
N ALA A 204 -13.72 13.75 -5.98
CA ALA A 204 -13.46 13.17 -7.29
C ALA A 204 -12.48 11.98 -7.21
N ALA A 205 -11.40 12.12 -6.42
CA ALA A 205 -10.43 11.04 -6.20
C ALA A 205 -11.04 9.84 -5.45
N ILE A 206 -11.90 10.07 -4.44
CA ILE A 206 -12.67 9.03 -3.74
C ILE A 206 -13.58 8.27 -4.72
N SER A 207 -14.23 8.98 -5.65
CA SER A 207 -15.07 8.34 -6.68
C SER A 207 -14.25 7.42 -7.58
N ARG A 208 -13.06 7.86 -8.04
CA ARG A 208 -12.14 7.01 -8.81
C ARG A 208 -11.64 5.81 -8.01
N LEU A 209 -11.32 5.99 -6.73
CA LEU A 209 -10.96 4.89 -5.83
C LEU A 209 -12.05 3.83 -5.74
N ARG A 210 -13.32 4.26 -5.61
CA ARG A 210 -14.48 3.34 -5.57
C ARG A 210 -14.62 2.56 -6.89
N ASP A 211 -14.37 3.18 -8.03
CA ASP A 211 -14.42 2.48 -9.33
C ASP A 211 -13.29 1.44 -9.48
N LEU A 212 -12.11 1.74 -8.91
CA LEU A 212 -10.95 0.87 -8.97
C LEU A 212 -10.96 -0.25 -7.91
N THR A 213 -11.70 -0.08 -6.81
CA THR A 213 -11.67 -0.98 -5.66
C THR A 213 -13.02 -1.59 -5.37
N ARG A 214 -13.07 -2.92 -5.24
CA ARG A 214 -14.33 -3.63 -4.92
C ARG A 214 -14.62 -3.74 -3.43
N SER A 215 -13.66 -3.40 -2.57
CA SER A 215 -13.65 -3.80 -1.17
C SER A 215 -13.61 -2.65 -0.16
N GLY A 216 -13.61 -1.40 -0.63
CA GLY A 216 -13.86 -0.23 0.21
C GLY A 216 -12.71 0.24 1.10
N ASP A 217 -11.69 -0.58 1.38
CA ASP A 217 -10.62 -0.24 2.34
C ASP A 217 -9.90 1.09 2.00
N TYR A 218 -9.53 1.32 0.74
CA TYR A 218 -8.91 2.59 0.33
C TYR A 218 -9.89 3.76 0.27
N ALA A 219 -11.16 3.52 -0.02
CA ALA A 219 -12.18 4.58 -0.02
C ALA A 219 -12.45 5.08 1.41
N ASP A 220 -12.51 4.16 2.39
CA ASP A 220 -12.67 4.50 3.81
C ASP A 220 -11.48 5.32 4.31
N ILE A 221 -10.26 4.91 3.96
CA ILE A 221 -9.05 5.67 4.29
C ILE A 221 -9.10 7.09 3.71
N ALA A 222 -9.51 7.25 2.46
CA ALA A 222 -9.63 8.56 1.83
C ALA A 222 -10.68 9.45 2.52
N HIS A 223 -11.82 8.87 2.94
CA HIS A 223 -12.81 9.56 3.79
C HIS A 223 -12.22 9.98 5.13
N PHE A 224 -11.42 9.11 5.77
CA PHE A 224 -10.74 9.45 7.02
C PHE A 224 -9.76 10.61 6.87
N MET A 225 -8.94 10.61 5.81
CA MET A 225 -8.00 11.71 5.53
C MET A 225 -8.72 13.05 5.36
N ALA A 226 -9.83 13.05 4.63
CA ALA A 226 -10.61 14.25 4.29
C ALA A 226 -11.59 14.68 5.39
N ASP A 227 -11.72 13.89 6.47
CA ASP A 227 -12.75 14.04 7.50
C ASP A 227 -14.19 14.06 6.96
N LEU A 228 -14.42 13.33 5.86
CA LEU A 228 -15.72 13.27 5.20
C LEU A 228 -16.62 12.20 5.83
N PRO A 229 -17.96 12.40 5.81
CA PRO A 229 -18.91 11.39 6.25
C PRO A 229 -18.95 10.22 5.26
N HIS A 230 -19.17 9.01 5.79
CA HIS A 230 -19.43 7.86 4.95
C HIS A 230 -20.91 7.77 4.60
N ASP A 231 -21.22 7.43 3.35
CA ASP A 231 -22.59 7.17 2.90
C ASP A 231 -23.14 5.85 3.50
N SER A 232 -22.25 4.96 3.94
CA SER A 232 -22.57 3.66 4.54
C SER A 232 -21.46 3.25 5.50
N PRO A 233 -21.74 2.44 6.54
CA PRO A 233 -20.71 1.94 7.43
C PRO A 233 -19.62 1.20 6.65
N SER A 234 -18.35 1.39 7.06
CA SER A 234 -17.22 0.65 6.52
C SER A 234 -17.45 -0.86 6.70
N PRO A 235 -17.32 -1.68 5.64
CA PRO A 235 -17.37 -3.13 5.78
C PRO A 235 -16.08 -3.70 6.36
N ALA A 236 -15.03 -2.88 6.54
CA ALA A 236 -13.73 -3.35 7.00
C ALA A 236 -13.71 -3.59 8.52
N GLN A 237 -13.09 -4.70 8.90
CA GLN A 237 -12.84 -5.08 10.28
C GLN A 237 -11.47 -4.52 10.69
N TRP A 238 -11.41 -3.27 11.14
CA TRP A 238 -10.17 -2.63 11.56
C TRP A 238 -9.62 -3.22 12.88
N LEU A 239 -8.32 -3.47 12.97
CA LEU A 239 -7.68 -4.13 14.12
C LEU A 239 -7.91 -3.39 15.46
N ASN A 240 -7.87 -2.06 15.42
CA ASN A 240 -8.03 -1.19 16.59
C ASN A 240 -9.38 -0.44 16.58
N GLY A 241 -10.30 -0.86 15.71
CA GLY A 241 -11.55 -0.16 15.44
C GLY A 241 -11.41 1.02 14.47
N GLU A 242 -12.52 1.35 13.81
CA GLU A 242 -12.60 2.39 12.78
C GLU A 242 -12.17 3.76 13.31
N GLN A 243 -12.65 4.15 14.50
CA GLN A 243 -12.38 5.47 15.07
C GLN A 243 -10.89 5.72 15.30
N ALA A 244 -10.15 4.71 15.77
CA ALA A 244 -8.71 4.83 16.00
C ALA A 244 -7.95 4.96 14.67
N THR A 245 -8.34 4.18 13.66
CA THR A 245 -7.79 4.29 12.30
C THR A 245 -8.09 5.66 11.69
N ARG A 246 -9.33 6.14 11.82
CA ARG A 246 -9.76 7.45 11.35
C ARG A 246 -8.91 8.57 11.97
N GLN A 247 -8.74 8.53 13.28
CA GLN A 247 -7.97 9.55 13.99
C GLN A 247 -6.51 9.58 13.49
N ARG A 248 -5.86 8.42 13.33
CA ARG A 248 -4.47 8.36 12.83
C ARG A 248 -4.32 8.99 11.45
N TRP A 249 -5.24 8.71 10.53
CA TRP A 249 -5.20 9.32 9.19
C TRP A 249 -5.43 10.83 9.22
N ARG A 250 -6.34 11.32 10.06
CA ARG A 250 -6.55 12.76 10.28
C ARG A 250 -5.30 13.42 10.86
N ASP A 251 -4.66 12.77 11.83
CA ASP A 251 -3.44 13.28 12.47
C ASP A 251 -2.29 13.41 11.45
N LEU A 252 -2.16 12.46 10.50
CA LEU A 252 -1.17 12.56 9.41
C LEU A 252 -1.41 13.78 8.51
N VAL A 253 -2.66 14.04 8.12
CA VAL A 253 -3.03 15.22 7.31
C VAL A 253 -2.78 16.51 8.10
N ALA A 254 -3.18 16.55 9.37
CA ALA A 254 -2.96 17.71 10.24
C ALA A 254 -1.46 18.00 10.42
N ALA A 255 -0.66 16.98 10.73
CA ALA A 255 0.78 17.10 10.88
C ALA A 255 1.44 17.60 9.59
N ARG A 256 0.98 17.13 8.41
CA ARG A 256 1.46 17.65 7.13
C ARG A 256 1.14 19.13 6.95
N ARG A 257 -0.10 19.54 7.22
CA ARG A 257 -0.50 20.96 7.14
C ARG A 257 0.29 21.84 8.11
N ASP A 258 0.59 21.33 9.32
CA ASP A 258 1.43 22.04 10.30
C ASP A 258 2.86 22.21 9.76
N HIS A 259 3.45 21.14 9.22
CA HIS A 259 4.80 21.18 8.64
C HIS A 259 4.92 22.23 7.52
N LEU A 260 3.94 22.28 6.60
CA LEU A 260 3.92 23.26 5.51
C LEU A 260 3.81 24.70 6.03
N ARG A 261 2.96 24.94 7.03
CA ARG A 261 2.82 26.26 7.67
C ARG A 261 4.09 26.73 8.38
N THR A 262 4.92 25.81 8.85
CA THR A 262 6.21 26.14 9.51
C THR A 262 7.38 26.29 8.54
N ALA A 263 7.22 25.84 7.30
CA ALA A 263 8.25 25.93 6.26
C ALA A 263 8.13 27.20 5.39
N GLU A 264 7.00 27.91 5.48
CA GLU A 264 6.76 29.27 4.92
C GLU A 264 7.40 30.37 5.79
#